data_AF-A0A7J2Y6U7-F1
#
_entry.id   AF-A0A7J2Y6U7-F1
#
_cell.length_a   1.000
_cell.length_b   1.000
_cell.length_c   1.000
_cell.angle_alpha   90.00
_cell.angle_beta   90.00
_cell.angle_gamma   90.00
#
_symmetry.space_group_name_H-M   'P 1'
#
loop_
_entity.id
_entity.type
_entity.pdbx_description
1 polymer ?
#
loop_
_entity_poly.entity_id
_entity_poly.type
_entity_poly.pdbx_seq_one_letter_code
_entity_poly.pdbx_strand_id
1 'polypeptide(L)'
;MGVGLPAPPAVLLALLSPMSEEARISTGDKGHGRTPGSEVSDSGNLAAFVLMNAEERFDIEAINAIDLPALVEEARGDKRLLREVVRKAEELLPRVRAETEDPVLVGAILRSKTLDWFRQSPLDPAWAEVMPVRWGGIFSESRVPGGRLSRKLSYRLTNLINQCVKASGPAAFLRAGFTGLFRGSSATVASMVPFIKGSKRPRLTQPVAQAYLDDLAANSRDGDQPLPLERLSELARRNGSAEVNMTLVELFTQESVHSLTVLDHRFHPNMNALIVRVVPPRAPDEAATYDLVQVNPHVARESGLGDGALIEEAPGAFWERQDLTKKEWLELFRSFEKRKARLDPPPRENTRDLPSYVVLRELLMTDSVARKAFMAVHWKGRPSGLVLLCRLLSEGTFAPDVETDGDYLEAELDHIDKEHGVRRSKDGQWKLGHGWTVAREVAEGNLRSYRARTKSAE
;
A
#
# COMPACT_ATOMS: atom_id res chain seq x y z
N MET A 1 13.98 0.28 57.89
CA MET A 1 14.17 -0.72 56.81
C MET A 1 13.41 -0.25 55.58
N GLY A 2 14.13 0.15 54.52
CA GLY A 2 13.65 0.54 53.17
C GLY A 2 12.97 1.92 53.09
N VAL A 3 13.62 3.05 52.76
CA VAL A 3 14.22 3.47 51.45
C VAL A 3 13.18 3.41 50.33
N GLY A 4 12.78 4.43 49.59
CA GLY A 4 13.21 5.82 49.39
C GLY A 4 12.77 6.22 47.98
N LEU A 5 12.11 7.37 47.81
CA LEU A 5 11.91 8.03 46.51
C LEU A 5 11.86 9.54 46.76
N PRO A 6 12.87 10.31 46.31
CA PRO A 6 12.84 11.75 46.40
C PRO A 6 12.14 12.35 45.17
N ALA A 7 11.45 13.47 45.38
CA ALA A 7 11.17 14.42 44.31
C ALA A 7 12.49 14.90 43.66
N PRO A 8 12.42 15.46 42.44
CA PRO A 8 12.87 16.84 42.39
C PRO A 8 11.94 17.76 41.58
N PRO A 9 11.81 19.03 42.02
CA PRO A 9 11.19 20.11 41.26
C PRO A 9 12.18 20.71 40.25
N ALA A 10 11.62 21.48 39.31
CA ALA A 10 12.35 22.40 38.44
C ALA A 10 13.34 23.27 39.23
N VAL A 11 14.55 23.44 38.67
CA VAL A 11 15.33 24.69 38.50
C VAL A 11 16.78 24.29 38.25
N LEU A 12 17.28 24.56 37.04
CA LEU A 12 18.59 25.16 36.80
C LEU A 12 18.56 25.82 35.43
N LEU A 13 18.21 27.11 35.45
CA LEU A 13 18.42 28.08 34.38
C LEU A 13 19.91 28.47 34.31
N ALA A 14 20.30 28.86 33.10
CA ALA A 14 21.32 29.86 32.77
C ALA A 14 22.80 29.42 32.67
N LEU A 15 23.52 30.22 31.86
CA LEU A 15 24.91 30.14 31.37
C LEU A 15 25.00 29.35 30.03
N LEU A 16 25.12 29.95 28.84
CA LEU A 16 25.82 31.17 28.44
C LEU A 16 25.22 31.76 27.15
N SER A 17 24.79 33.02 27.20
CA SER A 17 24.86 33.95 26.05
C SER A 17 26.23 34.62 26.09
N PRO A 18 26.87 34.95 24.95
CA PRO A 18 27.82 36.04 24.90
C PRO A 18 27.09 37.35 24.56
N MET A 19 27.23 38.34 25.44
CA MET A 19 26.99 39.74 25.09
C MET A 19 28.10 40.22 24.15
N SER A 20 27.74 41.01 23.14
CA SER A 20 28.51 42.20 22.79
C SER A 20 27.52 43.32 22.48
N GLU A 21 27.62 44.37 23.28
CA GLU A 21 26.94 45.65 23.16
C GLU A 21 27.74 46.52 22.17
N GLU A 22 27.07 47.27 21.29
CA GLU A 22 27.44 48.65 20.97
C GLU A 22 26.40 49.37 20.11
N ALA A 23 26.41 50.70 20.25
CA ALA A 23 25.30 51.60 20.02
C ALA A 23 25.27 52.26 18.62
N ARG A 24 24.06 52.66 18.23
CA ARG A 24 23.65 53.87 17.48
C ARG A 24 24.52 54.42 16.31
N ILE A 25 23.93 54.30 15.10
CA ILE A 25 23.72 55.31 14.04
C ILE A 25 24.83 56.35 13.77
N SER A 26 25.44 56.33 12.57
CA SER A 26 25.29 57.41 11.55
C SER A 26 25.97 57.10 10.20
N THR A 27 25.17 57.31 9.14
CA THR A 27 25.46 57.85 7.79
C THR A 27 26.67 57.40 6.96
N GLY A 28 26.35 56.79 5.80
CA GLY A 28 26.87 57.12 4.47
C GLY A 28 28.29 56.64 4.11
N ASP A 29 28.43 55.77 3.11
CA ASP A 29 28.75 56.17 1.73
C ASP A 29 28.92 54.92 0.83
N LYS A 30 28.71 55.11 -0.47
CA LYS A 30 28.78 54.10 -1.54
C LYS A 30 30.21 53.67 -1.81
N GLY A 31 30.45 52.37 -1.98
CA GLY A 31 31.72 51.85 -2.50
C GLY A 31 31.65 50.38 -2.87
N HIS A 32 31.98 50.08 -4.12
CA HIS A 32 32.02 48.74 -4.70
C HIS A 32 32.96 47.80 -3.92
N GLY A 33 32.48 46.61 -3.55
CA GLY A 33 33.29 45.58 -2.92
C GLY A 33 32.78 44.18 -3.23
N ARG A 34 33.61 43.39 -3.92
CA ARG A 34 33.55 41.93 -3.92
C ARG A 34 33.32 41.42 -2.49
N THR A 35 32.29 40.63 -2.26
CA THR A 35 32.13 39.86 -1.03
C THR A 35 32.77 38.48 -1.17
N PRO A 36 33.74 38.15 -0.31
CA PRO A 36 34.30 36.81 -0.15
C PRO A 36 33.46 35.98 0.84
N GLY A 37 33.52 34.66 0.69
CA GLY A 37 33.35 33.69 1.78
C GLY A 37 31.93 33.48 2.31
N SER A 38 31.26 32.45 1.80
CA SER A 38 30.30 31.67 2.59
C SER A 38 30.90 30.27 2.80
N GLU A 39 32.02 30.20 3.51
CA GLU A 39 32.46 28.99 4.21
C GLU A 39 31.70 28.93 5.53
N VAL A 40 30.46 28.47 5.51
CA VAL A 40 29.71 28.10 6.71
C VAL A 40 28.97 26.80 6.43
N SER A 41 29.64 25.70 6.79
CA SER A 41 29.07 24.43 7.27
C SER A 41 28.46 23.44 6.26
N ASP A 42 29.30 22.83 5.43
CA ASP A 42 29.02 21.52 4.80
C ASP A 42 29.01 20.35 5.82
N SER A 43 29.48 20.56 7.06
CA SER A 43 29.59 19.52 8.10
C SER A 43 28.27 18.88 8.57
N GLY A 44 27.12 19.38 8.11
CA GLY A 44 25.80 18.85 8.47
C GLY A 44 25.48 17.51 7.81
N ASN A 45 25.94 17.29 6.57
CA ASN A 45 25.60 16.10 5.79
C ASN A 45 26.30 14.85 6.31
N LEU A 46 27.59 14.95 6.67
CA LEU A 46 28.34 13.84 7.26
C LEU A 46 27.78 13.43 8.63
N ALA A 47 27.48 14.40 9.50
CA ALA A 47 26.89 14.12 10.80
C ALA A 47 25.50 13.48 10.65
N ALA A 48 24.66 13.99 9.77
CA ALA A 48 23.35 13.43 9.49
C ALA A 48 23.45 11.99 8.95
N PHE A 49 24.36 11.72 8.01
CA PHE A 49 24.54 10.39 7.44
C PHE A 49 25.00 9.36 8.48
N VAL A 50 25.98 9.70 9.31
CA VAL A 50 26.53 8.78 10.33
C VAL A 50 25.50 8.44 11.41
N LEU A 51 24.57 9.34 11.69
CA LEU A 51 23.49 9.13 12.67
C LEU A 51 22.31 8.31 12.11
N MET A 52 22.27 8.01 10.82
CA MET A 52 21.21 7.19 10.24
C MET A 52 21.25 5.75 10.79
N ASN A 53 20.07 5.14 10.89
CA ASN A 53 19.91 3.78 11.39
C ASN A 53 19.06 2.98 10.40
N ALA A 54 19.48 1.74 10.13
CA ALA A 54 18.78 0.83 9.23
C ALA A 54 17.49 0.23 9.83
N GLU A 55 17.34 0.28 11.15
CA GLU A 55 16.23 -0.34 11.89
C GLU A 55 15.23 0.71 12.40
N GLU A 56 15.71 1.74 13.10
CA GLU A 56 14.87 2.81 13.66
C GLU A 56 14.89 4.07 12.79
N ARG A 57 13.71 4.62 12.46
CA ARG A 57 13.57 5.87 11.68
C ARG A 57 14.27 5.83 10.31
N PHE A 58 14.32 4.66 9.68
CA PHE A 58 14.80 4.52 8.31
C PHE A 58 13.96 5.37 7.37
N ASP A 59 14.61 6.30 6.66
CA ASP A 59 13.97 7.19 5.70
C ASP A 59 14.76 7.17 4.39
N ILE A 60 14.17 6.50 3.39
CA ILE A 60 14.78 6.36 2.07
C ILE A 60 14.97 7.70 1.37
N GLU A 61 14.11 8.69 1.61
CA GLU A 61 14.24 10.01 1.01
C GLU A 61 15.35 10.82 1.66
N ALA A 62 15.48 10.74 2.98
CA ALA A 62 16.58 11.39 3.69
C ALA A 62 17.93 10.88 3.18
N ILE A 63 18.06 9.57 2.97
CA ILE A 63 19.26 8.98 2.35
C ILE A 63 19.40 9.45 0.89
N ASN A 64 18.30 9.52 0.14
CA ASN A 64 18.30 9.92 -1.27
C ASN A 64 18.78 11.36 -1.50
N ALA A 65 18.47 12.24 -0.55
CA ALA A 65 18.76 13.68 -0.59
C ALA A 65 20.23 14.02 -0.27
N ILE A 66 20.98 13.11 0.38
CA ILE A 66 22.37 13.37 0.75
C ILE A 66 23.27 13.38 -0.49
N ASP A 67 24.13 14.40 -0.58
CA ASP A 67 25.20 14.45 -1.57
C ASP A 67 26.33 13.50 -1.18
N LEU A 68 26.20 12.22 -1.54
CA LEU A 68 27.18 11.19 -1.19
C LEU A 68 28.62 11.52 -1.66
N PRO A 69 28.85 12.08 -2.86
CA PRO A 69 30.16 12.63 -3.24
C PRO A 69 30.74 13.63 -2.23
N ALA A 70 29.93 14.55 -1.70
CA ALA A 70 30.39 15.54 -0.73
C ALA A 70 30.90 14.87 0.58
N LEU A 71 30.27 13.77 1.01
CA LEU A 71 30.72 13.01 2.18
C LEU A 71 32.17 12.51 2.06
N VAL A 72 32.59 12.13 0.85
CA VAL A 72 33.96 11.66 0.59
C VAL A 72 34.96 12.79 0.74
N GLU A 73 34.59 13.98 0.25
CA GLU A 73 35.43 15.18 0.34
C GLU A 73 35.48 15.74 1.76
N GLU A 74 34.36 15.77 2.49
CA GLU A 74 34.29 16.19 3.90
C GLU A 74 35.12 15.26 4.81
N ALA A 75 35.08 13.95 4.58
CA ALA A 75 35.86 12.98 5.34
C ALA A 75 37.31 12.82 4.81
N ARG A 76 37.68 13.55 3.77
CA ARG A 76 38.97 13.38 3.10
C ARG A 76 40.12 13.73 4.03
N GLY A 77 41.06 12.80 4.19
CA GLY A 77 42.20 12.95 5.10
C GLY A 77 42.00 12.31 6.47
N ASP A 78 40.76 12.06 6.91
CA ASP A 78 40.47 11.30 8.12
C ASP A 78 40.06 9.85 7.82
N LYS A 79 41.01 8.93 7.98
CA LYS A 79 40.81 7.49 7.76
C LYS A 79 39.82 6.85 8.75
N ARG A 80 39.55 7.47 9.91
CA ARG A 80 38.55 6.96 10.85
C ARG A 80 37.15 7.33 10.36
N LEU A 81 36.93 8.58 9.99
CA LEU A 81 35.65 9.04 9.43
C LEU A 81 35.31 8.32 8.12
N LEU A 82 36.27 8.15 7.20
CA LEU A 82 36.05 7.37 5.96
C LEU A 82 35.62 5.93 6.24
N ARG A 83 36.17 5.29 7.28
CA ARG A 83 35.76 3.93 7.69
C ARG A 83 34.37 3.90 8.30
N GLU A 84 34.01 4.93 9.06
CA GLU A 84 32.68 5.06 9.64
C GLU A 84 31.60 5.27 8.58
N VAL A 85 31.86 6.13 7.58
CA VAL A 85 31.00 6.30 6.41
C VAL A 85 30.80 4.99 5.67
N VAL A 86 31.87 4.22 5.44
CA VAL A 86 31.76 2.90 4.80
C VAL A 86 30.92 1.95 5.64
N ARG A 87 31.17 1.85 6.95
CA ARG A 87 30.40 0.98 7.85
C ARG A 87 28.91 1.31 7.79
N LYS A 88 28.59 2.60 7.81
CA LYS A 88 27.21 3.06 7.76
C LYS A 88 26.57 2.79 6.39
N ALA A 89 27.29 3.02 5.30
CA ALA A 89 26.79 2.68 3.96
C ALA A 89 26.56 1.17 3.79
N GLU A 90 27.43 0.31 4.35
CA GLU A 90 27.24 -1.15 4.36
C GLU A 90 26.05 -1.59 5.21
N GLU A 91 25.78 -0.90 6.32
CA GLU A 91 24.61 -1.15 7.18
C GLU A 91 23.30 -0.79 6.48
N LEU A 92 23.25 0.35 5.77
CA LEU A 92 22.05 0.84 5.09
C LEU A 92 21.75 0.09 3.78
N LEU A 93 22.78 -0.37 3.07
CA LEU A 93 22.65 -0.92 1.72
C LEU A 93 21.69 -2.13 1.60
N PRO A 94 21.72 -3.15 2.49
CA PRO A 94 20.77 -4.25 2.44
C PRO A 94 19.31 -3.79 2.56
N ARG A 95 19.03 -2.83 3.46
CA ARG A 95 17.69 -2.29 3.65
C ARG A 95 17.23 -1.49 2.44
N VAL A 96 18.10 -0.62 1.90
CA VAL A 96 17.83 0.12 0.66
C VAL A 96 17.53 -0.82 -0.50
N ARG A 97 18.28 -1.93 -0.65
CA ARG A 97 18.00 -2.92 -1.69
C ARG A 97 16.64 -3.59 -1.47
N ALA A 98 16.34 -4.03 -0.24
CA ALA A 98 15.04 -4.62 0.06
C ALA A 98 13.88 -3.69 -0.33
N GLU A 99 13.92 -2.43 0.08
CA GLU A 99 12.85 -1.45 -0.20
C GLU A 99 12.79 -1.00 -1.67
N THR A 100 13.87 -1.12 -2.44
CA THR A 100 13.91 -0.69 -3.86
C THR A 100 13.78 -1.84 -4.86
N GLU A 101 13.90 -3.10 -4.43
CA GLU A 101 13.93 -4.28 -5.30
C GLU A 101 12.80 -5.28 -5.06
N ASP A 102 12.23 -5.33 -3.84
CA ASP A 102 11.06 -6.18 -3.54
C ASP A 102 9.76 -5.52 -4.04
N PRO A 103 9.02 -6.14 -4.99
CA PRO A 103 7.78 -5.58 -5.51
C PRO A 103 6.75 -5.18 -4.43
N VAL A 104 6.69 -5.93 -3.32
CA VAL A 104 5.73 -5.64 -2.24
C VAL A 104 6.08 -4.34 -1.52
N LEU A 105 7.36 -4.17 -1.17
CA LEU A 105 7.86 -2.96 -0.50
C LEU A 105 7.87 -1.76 -1.45
N VAL A 106 8.28 -1.97 -2.71
CA VAL A 106 8.22 -0.95 -3.75
C VAL A 106 6.78 -0.45 -3.92
N GLY A 107 5.81 -1.35 -4.07
CA GLY A 107 4.40 -0.99 -4.16
C GLY A 107 3.90 -0.23 -2.93
N ALA A 108 4.34 -0.59 -1.72
CA ALA A 108 4.00 0.14 -0.50
C ALA A 108 4.57 1.57 -0.48
N ILE A 109 5.82 1.75 -0.91
CA ILE A 109 6.44 3.07 -1.05
C ILE A 109 5.70 3.90 -2.09
N LEU A 110 5.40 3.33 -3.27
CA LEU A 110 4.67 4.04 -4.33
C LEU A 110 3.28 4.50 -3.86
N ARG A 111 2.54 3.67 -3.10
CA ARG A 111 1.27 4.07 -2.48
C ARG A 111 1.46 5.23 -1.51
N SER A 112 2.45 5.13 -0.62
CA SER A 112 2.79 6.21 0.32
C SER A 112 3.11 7.53 -0.41
N LYS A 113 3.95 7.49 -1.46
CA LYS A 113 4.30 8.66 -2.27
C LYS A 113 3.12 9.21 -3.08
N THR A 114 2.24 8.34 -3.56
CA THR A 114 0.99 8.76 -4.22
C THR A 114 0.09 9.50 -3.24
N LEU A 115 0.06 9.08 -1.96
CA LEU A 115 -0.71 9.76 -0.92
C LEU A 115 -0.11 11.12 -0.56
N ASP A 116 1.22 11.20 -0.47
CA ASP A 116 1.95 12.46 -0.29
C ASP A 116 1.65 13.42 -1.45
N TRP A 117 1.76 12.95 -2.70
CA TRP A 117 1.38 13.70 -3.89
C TRP A 117 -0.08 14.19 -3.84
N PHE A 118 -1.02 13.32 -3.51
CA PHE A 118 -2.45 13.66 -3.48
C PHE A 118 -2.76 14.78 -2.48
N ARG A 119 -2.07 14.80 -1.33
CA ARG A 119 -2.32 15.74 -0.22
C ARG A 119 -1.51 17.01 -0.30
N GLN A 120 -0.24 16.91 -0.69
CA GLN A 120 0.74 17.99 -0.55
C GLN A 120 0.97 18.74 -1.86
N SER A 121 0.90 18.06 -3.01
CA SER A 121 1.23 18.70 -4.29
C SER A 121 0.38 19.93 -4.65
N PRO A 122 -0.96 19.97 -4.37
CA PRO A 122 -1.74 21.18 -4.66
C PRO A 122 -1.40 22.36 -3.74
N LEU A 123 -0.81 22.08 -2.58
CA LEU A 123 -0.48 23.08 -1.56
C LEU A 123 0.94 23.63 -1.71
N ASP A 124 1.79 22.93 -2.46
CA ASP A 124 3.19 23.27 -2.65
C ASP A 124 3.44 23.84 -4.06
N PRO A 125 3.58 25.16 -4.21
CA PRO A 125 3.86 25.77 -5.52
C PRO A 125 5.24 25.38 -6.07
N ALA A 126 6.16 24.91 -5.23
CA ALA A 126 7.50 24.47 -5.63
C ALA A 126 7.57 22.96 -5.90
N TRP A 127 6.43 22.24 -5.88
CA TRP A 127 6.38 20.78 -6.01
C TRP A 127 7.18 20.26 -7.21
N ALA A 128 6.90 20.79 -8.39
CA ALA A 128 7.51 20.37 -9.66
C ALA A 128 9.01 20.71 -9.77
N GLU A 129 9.52 21.59 -8.91
CA GLU A 129 10.95 21.94 -8.85
C GLU A 129 11.69 21.06 -7.82
N VAL A 130 11.06 20.82 -6.67
CA VAL A 130 11.68 20.16 -5.51
C VAL A 130 11.57 18.64 -5.59
N MET A 131 10.37 18.11 -5.87
CA MET A 131 10.12 16.67 -5.77
C MET A 131 10.88 15.84 -6.79
N PRO A 132 11.09 16.28 -8.05
CA PRO A 132 11.89 15.50 -8.99
C PRO A 132 13.33 15.26 -8.50
N VAL A 133 13.93 16.23 -7.79
CA VAL A 133 15.26 16.07 -7.19
C VAL A 133 15.21 15.13 -5.99
N ARG A 134 14.18 15.24 -5.15
CA ARG A 134 14.02 14.41 -3.94
C ARG A 134 13.68 12.95 -4.24
N TRP A 135 12.91 12.68 -5.29
CA TRP A 135 12.42 11.35 -5.64
C TRP A 135 13.19 10.71 -6.80
N GLY A 136 13.92 11.51 -7.57
CA GLY A 136 14.74 11.05 -8.66
C GLY A 136 15.86 10.12 -8.19
N GLY A 137 15.93 8.94 -8.79
CA GLY A 137 17.03 8.01 -8.53
C GLY A 137 16.83 7.08 -7.34
N ILE A 138 15.62 6.98 -6.77
CA ILE A 138 15.32 6.06 -5.67
C ILE A 138 15.37 4.60 -6.17
N PHE A 139 14.55 4.28 -7.18
CA PHE A 139 14.38 2.92 -7.69
C PHE A 139 15.28 2.63 -8.90
N SER A 140 15.36 3.58 -9.83
CA SER A 140 16.10 3.45 -11.08
C SER A 140 16.72 4.79 -11.47
N GLU A 141 17.53 4.79 -12.53
CA GLU A 141 18.06 6.02 -13.11
C GLU A 141 16.92 6.96 -13.54
N SER A 142 17.00 8.22 -13.09
CA SER A 142 16.01 9.26 -13.37
C SER A 142 16.69 10.52 -13.87
N ARG A 143 16.05 11.17 -14.85
CA ARG A 143 16.43 12.49 -15.33
C ARG A 143 15.65 13.54 -14.54
N VAL A 144 16.38 14.28 -13.71
CA VAL A 144 15.83 15.38 -12.92
C VAL A 144 15.92 16.70 -13.71
N PRO A 145 15.12 17.73 -13.36
CA PRO A 145 15.19 19.06 -13.97
C PRO A 145 16.63 19.60 -14.01
N GLY A 146 16.96 20.34 -15.08
CA GLY A 146 18.33 20.78 -15.33
C GLY A 146 19.24 19.73 -16.00
N GLY A 147 18.69 18.59 -16.43
CA GLY A 147 19.41 17.57 -17.21
C GLY A 147 20.39 16.71 -16.40
N ARG A 148 20.41 16.88 -15.06
CA ARG A 148 21.21 16.04 -14.17
C ARG A 148 20.63 14.63 -14.13
N LEU A 149 21.51 13.65 -14.23
CA LEU A 149 21.14 12.25 -14.15
C LEU A 149 21.31 11.76 -12.71
N SER A 150 20.21 11.40 -12.05
CA SER A 150 20.23 10.77 -10.74
C SER A 150 20.29 9.25 -10.91
N ARG A 151 21.44 8.65 -10.58
CA ARG A 151 21.61 7.19 -10.63
C ARG A 151 20.84 6.54 -9.47
N LYS A 152 20.45 5.28 -9.65
CA LYS A 152 19.81 4.45 -8.61
C LYS A 152 20.55 4.54 -7.26
N LEU A 153 19.80 4.70 -6.17
CA LEU A 153 20.32 4.95 -4.83
C LEU A 153 21.27 3.85 -4.35
N SER A 154 20.90 2.57 -4.52
CA SER A 154 21.76 1.45 -4.11
C SER A 154 23.09 1.42 -4.88
N TYR A 155 23.10 1.89 -6.13
CA TYR A 155 24.31 2.04 -6.92
C TYR A 155 25.17 3.22 -6.42
N ARG A 156 24.55 4.35 -6.06
CA ARG A 156 25.26 5.49 -5.46
C ARG A 156 25.89 5.13 -4.11
N LEU A 157 25.21 4.39 -3.24
CA LEU A 157 25.78 3.88 -1.98
C LEU A 157 26.95 2.90 -2.22
N THR A 158 26.82 2.02 -3.20
CA THR A 158 27.93 1.12 -3.59
C THR A 158 29.13 1.91 -4.09
N ASN A 159 28.91 2.99 -4.86
CA ASN A 159 29.99 3.87 -5.32
C ASN A 159 30.63 4.66 -4.18
N LEU A 160 29.85 5.14 -3.21
CA LEU A 160 30.36 5.80 -2.02
C LEU A 160 31.35 4.89 -1.28
N ILE A 161 30.97 3.64 -1.02
CA ILE A 161 31.85 2.63 -0.40
C ILE A 161 33.18 2.53 -1.17
N ASN A 162 33.09 2.36 -2.49
CA ASN A 162 34.27 2.24 -3.36
C ASN A 162 35.15 3.50 -3.34
N GLN A 163 34.57 4.69 -3.29
CA GLN A 163 35.29 5.96 -3.24
C GLN A 163 36.01 6.16 -1.90
N CYS A 164 35.34 5.89 -0.77
CA CYS A 164 35.96 5.97 0.56
C CYS A 164 37.11 4.97 0.72
N VAL A 165 36.97 3.74 0.19
CA VAL A 165 38.04 2.73 0.21
C VAL A 165 39.25 3.18 -0.60
N LYS A 166 39.02 3.77 -1.79
CA LYS A 166 40.10 4.35 -2.60
C LYS A 166 40.79 5.50 -1.89
N ALA A 167 40.03 6.40 -1.26
CA ALA A 167 40.56 7.56 -0.55
C ALA A 167 41.39 7.19 0.70
N SER A 168 40.99 6.15 1.44
CA SER A 168 41.74 5.69 2.64
C SER A 168 42.93 4.78 2.32
N GLY A 169 42.99 4.21 1.12
CA GLY A 169 43.92 3.15 0.72
C GLY A 169 43.40 1.74 1.08
N PRO A 170 43.36 0.79 0.12
CA PRO A 170 42.77 -0.55 0.35
C PRO A 170 43.40 -1.33 1.52
N ALA A 171 44.71 -1.17 1.73
CA ALA A 171 45.44 -1.82 2.82
C ALA A 171 45.05 -1.33 4.22
N ALA A 172 44.44 -0.15 4.36
CA ALA A 172 43.94 0.35 5.64
C ALA A 172 42.63 -0.34 6.06
N PHE A 173 41.76 -0.64 5.10
CA PHE A 173 40.50 -1.37 5.32
C PHE A 173 40.74 -2.86 5.59
N LEU A 174 41.65 -3.50 4.85
CA LEU A 174 42.03 -4.89 5.10
C LEU A 174 42.64 -5.11 6.49
N ARG A 175 43.45 -4.15 6.99
CA ARG A 175 44.01 -4.20 8.35
C ARG A 175 42.99 -3.93 9.45
N ALA A 176 41.90 -3.23 9.13
CA ALA A 176 40.83 -2.92 10.08
C ALA A 176 39.79 -4.05 10.22
N GLY A 177 40.01 -5.22 9.60
CA GLY A 177 39.08 -6.35 9.68
C GLY A 177 37.79 -6.13 8.90
N PHE A 178 37.78 -5.21 7.93
CA PHE A 178 36.63 -4.96 7.07
C PHE A 178 36.44 -6.14 6.10
N THR A 179 35.60 -7.09 6.50
CA THR A 179 35.31 -8.34 5.77
C THR A 179 33.96 -8.32 5.04
N GLY A 180 33.17 -7.25 5.20
CA GLY A 180 31.75 -7.18 4.80
C GLY A 180 31.46 -7.39 3.31
N LEU A 181 32.32 -6.89 2.40
CA LEU A 181 32.10 -7.04 0.95
C LEU A 181 33.35 -7.40 0.13
N PHE A 182 34.54 -7.42 0.73
CA PHE A 182 35.81 -7.43 -0.02
C PHE A 182 36.59 -8.76 -0.07
N ARG A 183 36.00 -9.90 0.37
CA ARG A 183 36.64 -11.23 0.20
C ARG A 183 35.91 -12.22 -0.71
N GLY A 184 34.89 -11.81 -1.46
CA GLY A 184 34.20 -12.75 -2.37
C GLY A 184 33.19 -12.21 -3.38
N SER A 185 33.05 -10.89 -3.54
CA SER A 185 31.88 -10.30 -4.22
C SER A 185 31.98 -10.13 -5.74
N SER A 186 32.70 -11.01 -6.44
CA SER A 186 32.33 -11.38 -7.81
C SER A 186 31.52 -12.68 -7.86
N ALA A 187 31.55 -13.49 -6.79
CA ALA A 187 30.86 -14.77 -6.68
C ALA A 187 29.66 -14.75 -5.70
N THR A 188 29.66 -13.88 -4.69
CA THR A 188 28.53 -13.76 -3.73
C THR A 188 27.44 -12.79 -4.18
N VAL A 189 27.65 -11.99 -5.23
CA VAL A 189 26.54 -11.33 -5.96
C VAL A 189 25.61 -12.38 -6.60
N ALA A 190 26.09 -13.61 -6.80
CA ALA A 190 25.28 -14.75 -7.24
C ALA A 190 24.72 -15.60 -6.08
N SER A 191 25.14 -15.41 -4.82
CA SER A 191 24.81 -16.34 -3.72
C SER A 191 24.00 -15.75 -2.56
N MET A 192 23.59 -14.49 -2.62
CA MET A 192 22.52 -13.92 -1.77
C MET A 192 21.23 -13.69 -2.57
N VAL A 193 20.94 -14.61 -3.49
CA VAL A 193 19.61 -14.82 -4.07
C VAL A 193 19.12 -16.20 -3.65
N PRO A 194 18.38 -16.31 -2.54
CA PRO A 194 17.30 -17.27 -2.43
C PRO A 194 15.97 -16.53 -2.63
N PHE A 195 15.86 -15.72 -3.69
CA PHE A 195 14.57 -15.39 -4.31
C PHE A 195 14.56 -15.90 -5.75
N ILE A 196 14.50 -17.23 -5.79
CA ILE A 196 13.81 -18.05 -6.78
C ILE A 196 14.21 -17.79 -8.24
N LYS A 197 15.11 -18.66 -8.67
CA LYS A 197 15.12 -19.34 -9.97
C LYS A 197 13.67 -19.52 -10.49
N GLY A 198 13.17 -18.56 -11.26
CA GLY A 198 11.76 -18.53 -11.65
C GLY A 198 11.37 -17.36 -12.56
N SER A 199 12.13 -17.09 -13.62
CA SER A 199 11.62 -16.67 -14.95
C SER A 199 12.77 -16.07 -15.76
N LYS A 200 12.80 -16.37 -17.06
CA LYS A 200 13.72 -15.76 -18.05
C LYS A 200 13.33 -14.31 -18.39
N ARG A 201 12.57 -13.63 -17.53
CA ARG A 201 11.91 -12.36 -17.84
C ARG A 201 12.72 -11.17 -17.31
N PRO A 202 12.79 -10.05 -18.05
CA PRO A 202 13.38 -8.82 -17.54
C PRO A 202 12.51 -8.27 -16.40
N ARG A 203 13.08 -8.10 -15.21
CA ARG A 203 12.39 -7.50 -14.06
C ARG A 203 12.33 -5.99 -14.25
N LEU A 204 11.19 -5.46 -14.71
CA LEU A 204 10.98 -4.03 -14.93
C LEU A 204 10.49 -3.29 -13.68
N THR A 205 10.40 -3.95 -12.52
CA THR A 205 9.90 -3.37 -11.25
C THR A 205 10.51 -2.00 -10.95
N GLN A 206 11.82 -1.89 -11.05
CA GLN A 206 12.55 -0.67 -10.70
C GLN A 206 12.37 0.47 -11.71
N PRO A 207 12.56 0.25 -13.03
CA PRO A 207 12.29 1.30 -14.01
C PRO A 207 10.80 1.70 -14.06
N VAL A 208 9.87 0.76 -13.88
CA VAL A 208 8.42 1.07 -13.79
C VAL A 208 8.12 1.93 -12.57
N ALA A 209 8.63 1.54 -11.40
CA ALA A 209 8.46 2.31 -10.18
C ALA A 209 9.06 3.71 -10.27
N GLN A 210 10.26 3.85 -10.85
CA GLN A 210 10.87 5.16 -11.04
C GLN A 210 10.11 6.01 -12.05
N ALA A 211 9.65 5.45 -13.16
CA ALA A 211 8.89 6.19 -14.17
C ALA A 211 7.58 6.74 -13.58
N TYR A 212 6.83 5.88 -12.86
CA TYR A 212 5.63 6.29 -12.14
C TYR A 212 5.92 7.40 -11.12
N LEU A 213 6.98 7.26 -10.33
CA LEU A 213 7.36 8.26 -9.32
C LEU A 213 7.81 9.58 -9.94
N ASP A 214 8.54 9.53 -11.05
CA ASP A 214 8.97 10.73 -11.78
C ASP A 214 7.76 11.48 -12.36
N ASP A 215 6.74 10.78 -12.86
CA ASP A 215 5.50 11.40 -13.38
C ASP A 215 4.74 12.13 -12.26
N LEU A 216 4.66 11.55 -11.05
CA LEU A 216 4.10 12.21 -9.86
C LEU A 216 4.93 13.40 -9.38
N ALA A 217 6.26 13.28 -9.43
CA ALA A 217 7.17 14.33 -8.98
C ALA A 217 7.12 15.56 -9.88
N ALA A 218 7.02 15.34 -11.20
CA ALA A 218 7.05 16.40 -12.19
C ALA A 218 5.76 17.24 -12.24
N ASN A 219 4.64 16.66 -11.84
CA ASN A 219 3.33 17.26 -12.03
C ASN A 219 2.61 17.43 -10.69
N SER A 220 2.33 18.67 -10.32
CA SER A 220 1.41 18.94 -9.21
C SER A 220 -0.01 18.54 -9.60
N ARG A 221 -0.79 18.07 -8.62
CA ARG A 221 -2.19 17.69 -8.83
C ARG A 221 -3.04 18.94 -9.07
N ASP A 222 -3.73 18.97 -10.20
CA ASP A 222 -4.73 19.97 -10.54
C ASP A 222 -6.15 19.43 -10.35
N GLY A 223 -6.65 19.53 -9.12
CA GLY A 223 -8.00 19.07 -8.76
C GLY A 223 -8.24 17.59 -9.03
N ASP A 224 -9.32 17.27 -9.74
CA ASP A 224 -9.72 15.90 -10.11
C ASP A 224 -9.30 15.54 -11.55
N GLN A 225 -8.43 16.33 -12.20
CA GLN A 225 -8.00 16.03 -13.56
C GLN A 225 -7.14 14.75 -13.63
N PRO A 226 -7.30 13.94 -14.69
CA PRO A 226 -6.38 12.85 -15.00
C PRO A 226 -4.94 13.34 -15.10
N LEU A 227 -4.02 12.65 -14.43
CA LEU A 227 -2.59 12.87 -14.60
C LEU A 227 -2.06 11.87 -15.65
N PRO A 228 -1.60 12.32 -16.83
CA PRO A 228 -0.93 11.43 -17.77
C PRO A 228 0.41 10.95 -17.21
N LEU A 229 0.64 9.65 -17.23
CA LEU A 229 1.89 9.02 -16.82
C LEU A 229 2.79 8.85 -18.06
N GLU A 230 3.37 9.96 -18.51
CA GLU A 230 4.12 10.05 -19.77
C GLU A 230 5.38 9.18 -19.78
N ARG A 231 6.14 9.18 -18.67
CA ARG A 231 7.37 8.37 -18.56
C ARG A 231 7.05 6.90 -18.50
N LEU A 232 5.97 6.53 -17.82
CA LEU A 232 5.48 5.15 -17.82
C LEU A 232 5.04 4.70 -19.22
N SER A 233 4.34 5.57 -19.95
CA SER A 233 3.92 5.34 -21.35
C SER A 233 5.12 5.26 -22.30
N GLU A 234 6.17 6.08 -22.10
CA GLU A 234 7.43 5.97 -22.83
C GLU A 234 8.16 4.66 -22.52
N LEU A 235 8.15 4.22 -21.27
CA LEU A 235 8.75 2.95 -20.87
C LEU A 235 8.06 1.76 -21.54
N ALA A 236 6.72 1.81 -21.68
CA ALA A 236 5.94 0.81 -22.40
C ALA A 236 6.25 0.80 -23.91
N ARG A 237 6.46 1.97 -24.53
CA ARG A 237 6.94 2.04 -25.93
C ARG A 237 8.31 1.37 -26.12
N ARG A 238 9.21 1.51 -25.15
CA ARG A 238 10.58 0.97 -25.25
C ARG A 238 10.69 -0.51 -24.93
N ASN A 239 9.94 -1.00 -23.94
CA ASN A 239 10.08 -2.36 -23.39
C ASN A 239 8.90 -3.28 -23.69
N GLY A 240 7.81 -2.75 -24.25
CA GLY A 240 6.57 -3.47 -24.52
C GLY A 240 5.52 -3.28 -23.42
N SER A 241 4.30 -2.93 -23.83
CA SER A 241 3.17 -2.68 -22.92
C SER A 241 2.80 -3.90 -22.07
N ALA A 242 2.97 -5.12 -22.60
CA ALA A 242 2.64 -6.34 -21.86
C ALA A 242 3.52 -6.53 -20.62
N GLU A 243 4.83 -6.30 -20.74
CA GLU A 243 5.77 -6.45 -19.62
C GLU A 243 5.58 -5.34 -18.57
N VAL A 244 5.28 -4.12 -19.01
CA VAL A 244 4.93 -3.01 -18.10
C VAL A 244 3.62 -3.30 -17.37
N ASN A 245 2.58 -3.77 -18.05
CA ASN A 245 1.29 -4.11 -17.44
C ASN A 245 1.44 -5.22 -16.40
N MET A 246 2.18 -6.28 -16.72
CA MET A 246 2.46 -7.36 -15.77
C MET A 246 3.18 -6.83 -14.52
N THR A 247 4.18 -5.96 -14.71
CA THR A 247 4.91 -5.36 -13.59
C THR A 247 4.00 -4.47 -12.73
N LEU A 248 3.11 -3.70 -13.34
CA LEU A 248 2.16 -2.86 -12.59
C LEU A 248 1.16 -3.70 -11.78
N VAL A 249 0.75 -4.87 -12.29
CA VAL A 249 -0.09 -5.84 -11.54
C VAL A 249 0.66 -6.45 -10.35
N GLU A 250 1.99 -6.55 -10.39
CA GLU A 250 2.80 -6.96 -9.23
C GLU A 250 2.91 -5.85 -8.16
N LEU A 251 2.83 -4.58 -8.57
CA LEU A 251 2.98 -3.41 -7.70
C LEU A 251 1.65 -2.95 -7.06
N PHE A 252 0.55 -3.07 -7.80
CA PHE A 252 -0.76 -2.53 -7.46
C PHE A 252 -1.87 -3.58 -7.54
N THR A 253 -3.01 -3.30 -6.90
CA THR A 253 -4.15 -4.23 -6.90
C THR A 253 -4.92 -4.12 -8.21
N GLN A 254 -5.03 -5.21 -8.95
CA GLN A 254 -5.81 -5.25 -10.19
C GLN A 254 -7.31 -5.35 -9.91
N GLU A 255 -8.08 -4.37 -10.39
CA GLU A 255 -9.55 -4.40 -10.35
C GLU A 255 -10.15 -4.91 -11.66
N SER A 256 -9.56 -4.53 -12.79
CA SER A 256 -9.94 -4.99 -14.12
C SER A 256 -8.73 -5.09 -15.05
N VAL A 257 -8.93 -5.57 -16.27
CA VAL A 257 -7.84 -5.68 -17.27
C VAL A 257 -7.17 -4.32 -17.53
N HIS A 258 -7.90 -3.22 -17.36
CA HIS A 258 -7.45 -1.86 -17.67
C HIS A 258 -7.42 -0.91 -16.46
N SER A 259 -7.60 -1.42 -15.24
CA SER A 259 -7.65 -0.63 -14.01
C SER A 259 -6.84 -1.27 -12.89
N LEU A 260 -5.90 -0.50 -12.33
CA LEU A 260 -5.06 -0.90 -11.22
C LEU A 260 -5.20 0.10 -10.08
N THR A 261 -5.66 -0.33 -8.92
CA THR A 261 -5.88 0.54 -7.76
C THR A 261 -4.59 0.79 -7.01
N VAL A 262 -4.25 2.07 -6.91
CA VAL A 262 -3.09 2.55 -6.16
C VAL A 262 -3.52 2.92 -4.75
N LEU A 263 -4.48 3.83 -4.63
CA LEU A 263 -5.07 4.23 -3.34
C LEU A 263 -6.55 3.89 -3.34
N ASP A 264 -6.96 3.14 -2.33
CA ASP A 264 -8.33 2.73 -2.16
C ASP A 264 -9.03 3.62 -1.13
N HIS A 265 -10.20 4.12 -1.48
CA HIS A 265 -11.06 4.92 -0.61
C HIS A 265 -11.37 4.23 0.74
N ARG A 266 -11.39 2.89 0.78
CA ARG A 266 -11.62 2.11 2.02
C ARG A 266 -10.57 2.36 3.08
N PHE A 267 -9.31 2.55 2.69
CA PHE A 267 -8.22 2.85 3.61
C PHE A 267 -8.00 4.35 3.81
N HIS A 268 -8.63 5.17 2.96
CA HIS A 268 -8.52 6.61 2.96
C HIS A 268 -9.91 7.25 2.73
N PRO A 269 -10.81 7.24 3.74
CA PRO A 269 -12.23 7.61 3.57
C PRO A 269 -12.46 9.09 3.18
N ASN A 270 -11.44 9.94 3.36
CA ASN A 270 -11.50 11.35 3.00
C ASN A 270 -11.06 11.62 1.55
N MET A 271 -10.86 10.58 0.73
CA MET A 271 -10.48 10.72 -0.66
C MET A 271 -11.14 9.68 -1.56
N ASN A 272 -11.28 10.04 -2.83
CA ASN A 272 -11.66 9.12 -3.89
C ASN A 272 -10.54 8.11 -4.15
N ALA A 273 -10.92 6.95 -4.71
CA ALA A 273 -9.95 5.97 -5.14
C ALA A 273 -9.10 6.55 -6.29
N LEU A 274 -7.81 6.25 -6.26
CA LEU A 274 -6.88 6.57 -7.35
C LEU A 274 -6.48 5.27 -8.05
N ILE A 275 -6.74 5.24 -9.35
CA ILE A 275 -6.43 4.09 -10.20
C ILE A 275 -5.49 4.50 -11.33
N VAL A 276 -4.60 3.61 -11.71
CA VAL A 276 -3.92 3.68 -13.01
C VAL A 276 -4.86 3.06 -14.04
N ARG A 277 -5.33 3.88 -14.97
CA ARG A 277 -6.10 3.47 -16.13
C ARG A 277 -5.14 3.16 -17.28
N VAL A 278 -5.22 1.94 -17.81
CA VAL A 278 -4.45 1.49 -18.97
C VAL A 278 -5.29 1.69 -20.23
N VAL A 279 -4.90 2.64 -21.07
CA VAL A 279 -5.53 2.87 -22.36
C VAL A 279 -4.84 1.98 -23.40
N PRO A 280 -5.53 0.97 -23.97
CA PRO A 280 -4.91 0.09 -24.95
C PRO A 280 -4.54 0.84 -26.23
N PRO A 281 -3.48 0.40 -26.94
CA PRO A 281 -3.07 1.04 -28.18
C PRO A 281 -4.15 0.92 -29.26
N ARG A 282 -4.31 1.97 -30.07
CA ARG A 282 -5.31 1.99 -31.15
C ARG A 282 -4.79 1.31 -32.41
N ALA A 283 -3.47 1.34 -32.61
CA ALA A 283 -2.77 0.67 -33.70
C ALA A 283 -1.80 -0.41 -33.16
N PRO A 284 -1.49 -1.45 -33.94
CA PRO A 284 -0.57 -2.52 -33.50
C PRO A 284 0.87 -2.04 -33.24
N ASP A 285 1.26 -0.91 -33.81
CA ASP A 285 2.59 -0.30 -33.62
C ASP A 285 2.63 0.73 -32.46
N GLU A 286 1.49 1.02 -31.86
CA GLU A 286 1.40 1.93 -30.71
C GLU A 286 1.52 1.16 -29.39
N ALA A 287 2.05 1.83 -28.36
CA ALA A 287 2.06 1.29 -27.00
C ALA A 287 0.85 1.79 -26.21
N ALA A 288 0.52 1.08 -25.14
CA ALA A 288 -0.49 1.54 -24.19
C ALA A 288 -0.05 2.86 -23.55
N THR A 289 -1.03 3.74 -23.29
CA THR A 289 -0.83 4.93 -22.47
C THR A 289 -1.45 4.73 -21.10
N TYR A 290 -0.92 5.42 -20.10
CA TYR A 290 -1.30 5.25 -18.71
C TYR A 290 -1.71 6.60 -18.14
N ASP A 291 -2.86 6.64 -17.48
CA ASP A 291 -3.33 7.82 -16.76
C ASP A 291 -3.59 7.45 -15.31
N LEU A 292 -3.17 8.30 -14.37
CA LEU A 292 -3.63 8.23 -12.99
C LEU A 292 -4.92 9.04 -12.86
N VAL A 293 -6.02 8.37 -12.53
CA VAL A 293 -7.35 9.00 -12.47
C VAL A 293 -8.00 8.82 -11.11
N GLN A 294 -8.70 9.86 -10.70
CA GLN A 294 -9.50 9.86 -9.49
C GLN A 294 -10.91 9.37 -9.81
N VAL A 295 -11.27 8.23 -9.24
CA VAL A 295 -12.58 7.62 -9.44
C VAL A 295 -13.46 8.01 -8.26
N ASN A 296 -14.39 8.92 -8.53
CA ASN A 296 -15.52 9.15 -7.64
C ASN A 296 -16.35 7.85 -7.57
N PRO A 297 -16.55 7.24 -6.39
CA PRO A 297 -17.40 6.06 -6.27
C PRO A 297 -18.84 6.35 -6.73
N HIS A 298 -19.27 7.61 -6.71
CA HIS A 298 -20.59 8.05 -7.18
C HIS A 298 -20.67 8.42 -8.68
N VAL A 299 -19.59 8.89 -9.32
CA VAL A 299 -19.64 9.41 -10.71
C VAL A 299 -19.12 8.41 -11.74
N ALA A 300 -18.40 7.36 -11.34
CA ALA A 300 -18.06 6.23 -12.22
C ALA A 300 -19.30 5.50 -12.78
N ARG A 301 -20.49 5.74 -12.19
CA ARG A 301 -21.78 5.20 -12.64
C ARG A 301 -22.46 6.01 -13.76
N GLU A 302 -22.06 7.26 -14.03
CA GLU A 302 -22.79 8.13 -14.98
C GLU A 302 -22.03 8.47 -16.26
N SER A 303 -20.69 8.39 -16.29
CA SER A 303 -19.89 8.73 -17.48
C SER A 303 -19.69 7.57 -18.48
N GLY A 304 -20.42 6.47 -18.32
CA GLY A 304 -20.50 5.35 -19.26
C GLY A 304 -21.64 5.46 -20.29
N LEU A 305 -22.23 6.63 -20.50
CA LEU A 305 -23.26 6.84 -21.53
C LEU A 305 -22.60 7.17 -22.87
N GLY A 306 -22.09 6.13 -23.53
CA GLY A 306 -21.46 6.23 -24.83
C GLY A 306 -21.20 4.86 -25.43
N ASP A 307 -22.26 4.29 -25.99
CA ASP A 307 -22.30 3.16 -26.92
C ASP A 307 -22.44 1.74 -26.33
N GLY A 308 -23.26 0.95 -27.03
CA GLY A 308 -24.10 -0.09 -26.45
C GLY A 308 -23.44 -1.42 -26.07
N ALA A 309 -24.23 -2.14 -25.25
CA ALA A 309 -24.29 -3.59 -25.02
C ALA A 309 -23.64 -4.14 -23.74
N LEU A 310 -24.55 -4.70 -22.92
CA LEU A 310 -24.39 -5.70 -21.86
C LEU A 310 -23.77 -5.20 -20.55
N ILE A 311 -24.66 -5.07 -19.56
CA ILE A 311 -24.42 -4.87 -18.14
C ILE A 311 -23.33 -5.84 -17.67
N GLU A 312 -22.10 -5.34 -17.56
CA GLU A 312 -21.03 -5.93 -16.76
C GLU A 312 -20.93 -5.08 -15.49
N GLU A 313 -21.80 -5.35 -14.51
CA GLU A 313 -21.77 -4.70 -13.20
C GLU A 313 -20.44 -5.03 -12.49
N ALA A 314 -19.76 -3.99 -12.03
CA ALA A 314 -18.50 -4.06 -11.29
C ALA A 314 -18.59 -4.99 -10.05
N PRO A 315 -17.47 -5.63 -9.65
CA PRO A 315 -17.44 -6.52 -8.49
C PRO A 315 -17.77 -5.76 -7.21
N GLY A 316 -18.93 -6.05 -6.61
CA GLY A 316 -19.42 -5.43 -5.37
C GLY A 316 -20.60 -4.45 -5.54
N ALA A 317 -20.90 -3.99 -6.77
CA ALA A 317 -21.92 -2.96 -7.04
C ALA A 317 -23.35 -3.36 -6.62
N PHE A 318 -23.60 -4.66 -6.46
CA PHE A 318 -24.88 -5.24 -6.05
C PHE A 318 -25.12 -5.22 -4.54
N TRP A 319 -24.05 -5.24 -3.72
CA TRP A 319 -24.19 -5.16 -2.26
C TRP A 319 -24.56 -3.75 -1.79
N GLU A 320 -24.19 -2.72 -2.55
CA GLU A 320 -24.41 -1.31 -2.22
C GLU A 320 -25.80 -0.81 -2.67
N ARG A 321 -26.55 -1.61 -3.43
CA ARG A 321 -27.90 -1.27 -3.87
C ARG A 321 -28.90 -1.40 -2.72
N GLN A 322 -29.63 -0.32 -2.44
CA GLN A 322 -30.69 -0.29 -1.42
C GLN A 322 -32.04 -0.79 -1.96
N ASP A 323 -32.18 -0.88 -3.28
CA ASP A 323 -33.41 -1.22 -4.01
C ASP A 323 -33.47 -2.69 -4.46
N LEU A 324 -32.47 -3.51 -4.13
CA LEU A 324 -32.40 -4.88 -4.63
C LEU A 324 -33.58 -5.71 -4.13
N THR A 325 -34.37 -6.24 -5.05
CA THR A 325 -35.56 -7.02 -4.77
C THR A 325 -35.26 -8.52 -4.73
N LYS A 326 -36.16 -9.29 -4.10
CA LYS A 326 -36.11 -10.76 -4.09
C LYS A 326 -36.08 -11.38 -5.50
N LYS A 327 -36.76 -10.75 -6.46
CA LYS A 327 -36.81 -11.21 -7.86
C LYS A 327 -35.46 -11.01 -8.56
N GLU A 328 -34.82 -9.86 -8.36
CA GLU A 328 -33.50 -9.58 -8.94
C GLU A 328 -32.43 -10.53 -8.37
N TRP A 329 -32.47 -10.85 -7.08
CA TRP A 329 -31.57 -11.86 -6.50
C TRP A 329 -31.69 -13.24 -7.16
N LEU A 330 -32.92 -13.68 -7.46
CA LEU A 330 -33.16 -14.94 -8.18
C LEU A 330 -32.63 -14.90 -9.62
N GLU A 331 -32.81 -13.78 -10.32
CA GLU A 331 -32.28 -13.58 -11.67
C GLU A 331 -30.75 -13.58 -11.67
N LEU A 332 -30.13 -12.94 -10.68
CA LEU A 332 -28.69 -12.95 -10.47
C LEU A 332 -28.19 -14.39 -10.29
N PHE A 333 -28.77 -15.19 -9.40
CA PHE A 333 -28.35 -16.58 -9.21
C PHE A 333 -28.43 -17.40 -10.48
N ARG A 334 -29.53 -17.27 -11.25
CA ARG A 334 -29.64 -17.95 -12.55
C ARG A 334 -28.57 -17.48 -13.53
N SER A 335 -28.23 -16.19 -13.53
CA SER A 335 -27.19 -15.64 -14.40
C SER A 335 -25.80 -16.18 -14.03
N PHE A 336 -25.50 -16.30 -12.73
CA PHE A 336 -24.24 -16.82 -12.22
C PHE A 336 -24.11 -18.32 -12.48
N GLU A 337 -25.18 -19.08 -12.26
CA GLU A 337 -25.24 -20.52 -12.54
C GLU A 337 -25.00 -20.80 -14.02
N LYS A 338 -25.66 -20.05 -14.92
CA LYS A 338 -25.44 -20.15 -16.39
C LYS A 338 -23.99 -19.85 -16.78
N ARG A 339 -23.39 -18.81 -16.17
CA ARG A 339 -22.01 -18.39 -16.46
C ARG A 339 -20.95 -19.18 -15.70
N LYS A 340 -21.34 -20.12 -14.82
CA LYS A 340 -20.46 -20.80 -13.85
C LYS A 340 -19.59 -19.81 -13.05
N ALA A 341 -20.12 -18.62 -12.82
CA ALA A 341 -19.47 -17.54 -12.09
C ALA A 341 -19.86 -17.60 -10.61
N ARG A 342 -19.04 -17.00 -9.74
CA ARG A 342 -19.27 -16.97 -8.29
C ARG A 342 -19.82 -15.62 -7.86
N LEU A 343 -20.57 -15.62 -6.77
CA LEU A 343 -20.99 -14.39 -6.10
C LEU A 343 -19.82 -13.81 -5.30
N ASP A 344 -19.54 -12.53 -5.47
CA ASP A 344 -18.50 -11.84 -4.69
C ASP A 344 -18.91 -11.70 -3.22
N PRO A 345 -17.96 -11.74 -2.27
CA PRO A 345 -18.24 -11.51 -0.87
C PRO A 345 -18.65 -10.04 -0.60
N PRO A 346 -19.47 -9.79 0.42
CA PRO A 346 -19.97 -8.50 0.80
C PRO A 346 -18.86 -7.74 1.52
N PRO A 347 -18.99 -6.41 1.58
CA PRO A 347 -18.08 -5.56 2.35
C PRO A 347 -17.95 -6.06 3.80
N ARG A 348 -16.72 -6.06 4.34
CA ARG A 348 -16.39 -6.63 5.66
C ARG A 348 -16.89 -5.80 6.85
N GLU A 349 -17.28 -4.55 6.63
CA GLU A 349 -17.81 -3.68 7.68
C GLU A 349 -19.34 -3.74 7.67
N ASN A 350 -19.94 -4.09 8.83
CA ASN A 350 -21.40 -4.11 9.07
C ASN A 350 -22.24 -4.81 7.99
N THR A 351 -21.74 -5.91 7.43
CA THR A 351 -22.40 -6.70 6.38
C THR A 351 -23.87 -7.01 6.68
N ARG A 352 -24.19 -7.32 7.93
CA ARG A 352 -25.51 -7.80 8.35
C ARG A 352 -26.56 -6.68 8.42
N ASP A 353 -26.11 -5.43 8.47
CA ASP A 353 -26.95 -4.24 8.45
C ASP A 353 -27.22 -3.74 7.02
N LEU A 354 -26.57 -4.31 6.01
CA LEU A 354 -26.75 -3.91 4.61
C LEU A 354 -28.16 -4.30 4.11
N PRO A 355 -28.93 -3.37 3.52
CA PRO A 355 -30.28 -3.66 3.02
C PRO A 355 -30.33 -4.82 2.01
N SER A 356 -29.38 -4.86 1.07
CA SER A 356 -29.25 -5.94 0.07
C SER A 356 -29.03 -7.31 0.72
N TYR A 357 -28.23 -7.36 1.79
CA TYR A 357 -27.95 -8.56 2.57
C TYR A 357 -29.17 -9.02 3.36
N VAL A 358 -29.91 -8.09 3.97
CA VAL A 358 -31.17 -8.38 4.69
C VAL A 358 -32.21 -8.97 3.73
N VAL A 359 -32.39 -8.37 2.54
CA VAL A 359 -33.34 -8.89 1.53
C VAL A 359 -32.92 -10.27 1.02
N LEU A 360 -31.62 -10.48 0.79
CA LEU A 360 -31.09 -11.79 0.42
C LEU A 360 -31.36 -12.83 1.51
N ARG A 361 -31.06 -12.48 2.76
CA ARG A 361 -31.27 -13.37 3.91
C ARG A 361 -32.75 -13.74 4.04
N GLU A 362 -33.66 -12.78 3.90
CA GLU A 362 -35.11 -13.03 3.93
C GLU A 362 -35.57 -13.95 2.79
N LEU A 363 -35.04 -13.74 1.57
CA LEU A 363 -35.31 -14.62 0.43
C LEU A 363 -34.84 -16.06 0.72
N LEU A 364 -33.63 -16.23 1.22
CA LEU A 364 -33.06 -17.55 1.54
C LEU A 364 -33.84 -18.23 2.67
N MET A 365 -34.37 -17.49 3.63
CA MET A 365 -35.20 -18.07 4.69
C MET A 365 -36.58 -18.55 4.20
N THR A 366 -37.14 -17.89 3.18
CA THR A 366 -38.52 -18.11 2.72
C THR A 366 -38.62 -19.05 1.52
N ASP A 367 -37.61 -19.07 0.63
CA ASP A 367 -37.65 -19.82 -0.63
C ASP A 367 -36.58 -20.92 -0.69
N SER A 368 -37.01 -22.19 -0.75
CA SER A 368 -36.12 -23.35 -0.86
C SER A 368 -35.39 -23.45 -2.20
N VAL A 369 -35.99 -22.96 -3.28
CA VAL A 369 -35.39 -22.92 -4.62
C VAL A 369 -34.28 -21.87 -4.64
N ALA A 370 -34.52 -20.70 -4.03
CA ALA A 370 -33.50 -19.67 -3.85
C ALA A 370 -32.30 -20.17 -3.05
N ARG A 371 -32.54 -20.90 -1.94
CA ARG A 371 -31.46 -21.54 -1.17
C ARG A 371 -30.62 -22.48 -2.01
N LYS A 372 -31.25 -23.35 -2.80
CA LYS A 372 -30.54 -24.30 -3.66
C LYS A 372 -29.70 -23.57 -4.71
N ALA A 373 -30.24 -22.54 -5.34
CA ALA A 373 -29.53 -21.74 -6.34
C ALA A 373 -28.34 -20.98 -5.74
N PHE A 374 -28.51 -20.39 -4.54
CA PHE A 374 -27.44 -19.72 -3.81
C PHE A 374 -26.30 -20.68 -3.46
N MET A 375 -26.62 -21.88 -2.96
CA MET A 375 -25.62 -22.90 -2.63
C MET A 375 -24.85 -23.39 -3.87
N ALA A 376 -25.44 -23.33 -5.07
CA ALA A 376 -24.79 -23.70 -6.33
C ALA A 376 -23.81 -22.62 -6.84
N VAL A 377 -24.12 -21.34 -6.60
CA VAL A 377 -23.34 -20.18 -7.09
C VAL A 377 -22.20 -19.79 -6.14
N HIS A 378 -22.38 -19.99 -4.83
CA HIS A 378 -21.42 -19.93 -3.72
C HIS A 378 -20.29 -18.87 -3.76
N TRP A 379 -20.20 -18.03 -2.71
CA TRP A 379 -19.05 -17.14 -2.47
C TRP A 379 -17.87 -17.85 -1.74
N LYS A 380 -16.60 -17.46 -1.94
CA LYS A 380 -15.47 -17.90 -1.09
C LYS A 380 -14.92 -16.69 -0.34
N GLY A 381 -15.23 -16.57 0.95
CA GLY A 381 -14.74 -15.48 1.81
C GLY A 381 -15.27 -15.56 3.25
N ARG A 382 -14.73 -14.73 4.15
CA ARG A 382 -15.26 -14.49 5.51
C ARG A 382 -16.17 -13.25 5.49
N PRO A 383 -17.29 -13.21 6.26
CA PRO A 383 -17.78 -14.22 7.20
C PRO A 383 -18.81 -15.18 6.58
N SER A 384 -18.65 -16.48 6.85
CA SER A 384 -19.38 -17.60 6.24
C SER A 384 -20.81 -17.84 6.78
N GLY A 385 -21.33 -16.98 7.66
CA GLY A 385 -22.57 -17.22 8.43
C GLY A 385 -23.80 -17.56 7.58
N LEU A 386 -24.04 -16.84 6.49
CA LEU A 386 -25.22 -17.05 5.64
C LEU A 386 -25.20 -18.39 4.89
N VAL A 387 -24.02 -18.87 4.49
CA VAL A 387 -23.86 -20.18 3.87
C VAL A 387 -24.16 -21.28 4.88
N LEU A 388 -23.64 -21.13 6.11
CA LEU A 388 -23.89 -22.08 7.20
C LEU A 388 -25.37 -22.11 7.57
N LEU A 389 -26.04 -20.94 7.59
CA LEU A 389 -27.48 -20.84 7.78
C LEU A 389 -28.24 -21.57 6.66
N CYS A 390 -27.90 -21.35 5.40
CA CYS A 390 -28.53 -22.04 4.27
C CYS A 390 -28.36 -23.56 4.33
N ARG A 391 -27.18 -24.03 4.75
CA ARG A 391 -26.90 -25.45 4.97
C ARG A 391 -27.80 -26.02 6.07
N LEU A 392 -27.84 -25.37 7.24
CA LEU A 392 -28.71 -25.75 8.35
C LEU A 392 -30.20 -25.76 7.96
N LEU A 393 -30.68 -24.75 7.24
CA LEU A 393 -32.08 -24.67 6.81
C LEU A 393 -32.44 -25.68 5.70
N SER A 394 -31.46 -26.17 4.95
CA SER A 394 -31.67 -27.18 3.90
C SER A 394 -31.58 -28.60 4.42
N GLU A 395 -30.66 -28.87 5.34
CA GLU A 395 -30.40 -30.19 5.91
C GLU A 395 -31.20 -30.45 7.20
N GLY A 396 -31.73 -29.39 7.85
CA GLY A 396 -32.47 -29.47 9.12
C GLY A 396 -31.57 -29.68 10.35
N THR A 397 -30.37 -30.17 10.15
CA THR A 397 -29.33 -30.33 11.17
C THR A 397 -27.98 -29.90 10.65
N PHE A 398 -27.15 -29.30 11.50
CA PHE A 398 -25.79 -28.89 11.14
C PHE A 398 -24.83 -29.19 12.30
N ALA A 399 -23.72 -29.83 12.00
CA ALA A 399 -22.58 -30.00 12.91
C ALA A 399 -21.39 -29.20 12.32
N PRO A 400 -20.81 -28.25 13.06
CA PRO A 400 -19.61 -27.53 12.63
C PRO A 400 -18.43 -28.47 12.42
N ASP A 401 -17.77 -28.32 11.28
CA ASP A 401 -16.52 -29.06 10.98
C ASP A 401 -15.32 -28.43 11.74
N VAL A 402 -15.39 -27.13 12.04
CA VAL A 402 -14.41 -26.36 12.82
C VAL A 402 -15.14 -25.47 13.82
N GLU A 403 -14.56 -25.25 15.01
CA GLU A 403 -15.18 -24.45 16.08
C GLU A 403 -15.62 -23.05 15.63
N THR A 404 -14.85 -22.40 14.76
CA THR A 404 -15.14 -21.08 14.20
C THR A 404 -16.43 -21.03 13.37
N ASP A 405 -16.85 -22.15 12.76
CA ASP A 405 -18.10 -22.21 12.00
C ASP A 405 -19.31 -22.09 12.91
N GLY A 406 -19.22 -22.64 14.13
CA GLY A 406 -20.22 -22.44 15.17
C GLY A 406 -20.37 -20.96 15.51
N ASP A 407 -19.25 -20.26 15.73
CA ASP A 407 -19.27 -18.84 16.09
C ASP A 407 -19.81 -17.95 14.95
N TYR A 408 -19.50 -18.27 13.69
CA TYR A 408 -20.07 -17.54 12.54
C TYR A 408 -21.57 -17.76 12.37
N LEU A 409 -22.05 -18.98 12.63
CA LEU A 409 -23.47 -19.32 12.57
C LEU A 409 -24.24 -18.65 13.71
N GLU A 410 -23.75 -18.75 14.95
CA GLU A 410 -24.39 -18.10 16.11
C GLU A 410 -24.47 -16.58 15.93
N ALA A 411 -23.42 -15.94 15.39
CA ALA A 411 -23.45 -14.51 15.08
C ALA A 411 -24.52 -14.12 14.03
N GLU A 412 -24.84 -15.01 13.10
CA GLU A 412 -25.93 -14.80 12.13
C GLU A 412 -27.31 -14.99 12.79
N LEU A 413 -27.46 -16.06 13.58
CA LEU A 413 -28.69 -16.35 14.31
C LEU A 413 -29.05 -15.25 15.32
N ASP A 414 -28.06 -14.74 16.05
CA ASP A 414 -28.21 -13.63 17.00
C ASP A 414 -28.65 -12.35 16.31
N HIS A 415 -28.20 -12.10 15.08
CA HIS A 415 -28.60 -10.92 14.32
C HIS A 415 -30.08 -10.99 13.92
N ILE A 416 -30.52 -12.16 13.46
CA ILE A 416 -31.92 -12.36 13.04
C ILE A 416 -32.87 -12.31 14.25
N ASP A 417 -32.46 -12.88 15.40
CA ASP A 417 -33.26 -12.89 16.63
C ASP A 417 -33.41 -11.48 17.23
N LYS A 418 -32.37 -10.63 17.13
CA LYS A 418 -32.43 -9.22 17.56
C LYS A 418 -33.47 -8.38 16.81
N GLU A 419 -33.69 -8.67 15.53
CA GLU A 419 -34.70 -7.98 14.70
C GLU A 419 -36.15 -8.31 15.13
N HIS A 420 -36.36 -9.41 15.85
CA HIS A 420 -37.69 -9.92 16.23
C HIS A 420 -38.10 -9.60 17.69
N GLY A 421 -37.26 -8.91 18.46
CA GLY A 421 -37.62 -8.31 19.75
C GLY A 421 -37.15 -9.07 21.02
N VAL A 422 -36.61 -8.28 21.95
CA VAL A 422 -36.27 -8.50 23.38
C VAL A 422 -36.17 -9.96 23.89
N ARG A 423 -35.13 -10.67 23.49
CA ARG A 423 -34.57 -11.76 24.31
C ARG A 423 -33.08 -11.91 24.02
N ARG A 424 -32.27 -12.09 25.07
CA ARG A 424 -30.90 -12.60 24.89
C ARG A 424 -31.02 -14.11 24.73
N SER A 425 -30.41 -14.67 23.69
CA SER A 425 -30.23 -16.11 23.45
C SER A 425 -29.37 -16.76 24.55
N LYS A 426 -29.86 -16.76 25.80
CA LYS A 426 -29.13 -17.35 26.93
C LYS A 426 -29.16 -18.88 26.92
N ASP A 427 -30.07 -19.48 26.14
CA ASP A 427 -30.33 -20.93 26.18
C ASP A 427 -30.00 -21.64 24.86
N GLY A 428 -29.32 -20.97 23.91
CA GLY A 428 -28.96 -21.57 22.61
C GLY A 428 -30.17 -21.88 21.73
N GLN A 429 -31.23 -21.08 21.80
CA GLN A 429 -32.43 -21.22 20.99
C GLN A 429 -32.79 -19.88 20.34
N TRP A 430 -32.99 -19.89 19.03
CA TRP A 430 -33.26 -18.70 18.20
C TRP A 430 -34.59 -18.83 17.47
N LYS A 431 -35.33 -17.71 17.38
CA LYS A 431 -36.58 -17.62 16.61
C LYS A 431 -36.37 -16.70 15.41
N LEU A 432 -36.12 -17.30 14.26
CA LEU A 432 -35.60 -16.56 13.10
C LEU A 432 -36.69 -15.88 12.26
N GLY A 433 -37.96 -15.92 12.67
CA GLY A 433 -39.09 -15.51 11.83
C GLY A 433 -39.48 -16.59 10.80
N HIS A 434 -40.55 -16.34 10.03
CA HIS A 434 -41.06 -17.24 8.99
C HIS A 434 -41.31 -18.71 9.43
N GLY A 435 -41.63 -18.92 10.71
CA GLY A 435 -41.91 -20.24 11.26
C GLY A 435 -40.67 -21.07 11.63
N TRP A 436 -39.46 -20.52 11.47
CA TRP A 436 -38.21 -21.21 11.82
C TRP A 436 -37.83 -21.05 13.29
N THR A 437 -37.45 -22.17 13.90
CA THR A 437 -36.82 -22.23 15.23
C THR A 437 -35.54 -23.04 15.14
N VAL A 438 -34.44 -22.46 15.61
CA VAL A 438 -33.14 -23.14 15.67
C VAL A 438 -32.77 -23.38 17.13
N ALA A 439 -32.32 -24.58 17.46
CA ALA A 439 -31.81 -24.93 18.78
C ALA A 439 -30.39 -25.50 18.65
N ARG A 440 -29.51 -25.10 19.57
CA ARG A 440 -28.19 -25.68 19.78
C ARG A 440 -28.32 -26.87 20.71
N GLU A 441 -27.87 -28.01 20.26
CA GLU A 441 -27.74 -29.24 21.04
C GLU A 441 -26.25 -29.37 21.41
N VAL A 442 -25.94 -29.51 22.70
CA VAL A 442 -24.56 -29.72 23.16
C VAL A 442 -24.44 -31.18 23.58
N ALA A 443 -23.67 -31.96 22.82
CA ALA A 443 -23.39 -33.36 23.15
C ALA A 443 -22.24 -33.46 24.17
N GLU A 444 -22.09 -34.62 24.81
CA GLU A 444 -20.95 -34.91 25.68
C GLU A 444 -19.62 -34.66 24.93
N GLY A 445 -18.76 -33.80 25.48
CA GLY A 445 -17.51 -33.38 24.85
C GLY A 445 -17.50 -31.98 24.21
N ASN A 446 -18.46 -31.11 24.55
CA ASN A 446 -18.57 -29.72 24.03
C ASN A 446 -18.73 -29.60 22.51
N LEU A 447 -19.10 -30.67 21.83
CA LEU A 447 -19.46 -30.65 20.41
C LEU A 447 -20.83 -29.96 20.26
N ARG A 448 -20.82 -28.78 19.65
CA ARG A 448 -22.03 -28.00 19.33
C ARG A 448 -22.67 -28.59 18.07
N SER A 449 -23.95 -28.91 18.10
CA SER A 449 -24.74 -29.17 16.90
C SER A 449 -25.99 -28.28 16.89
N TYR A 450 -26.57 -28.09 15.72
CA TYR A 450 -27.71 -27.20 15.53
C TYR A 450 -28.83 -27.96 14.83
N ARG A 451 -30.07 -27.73 15.28
CA ARG A 451 -31.27 -28.28 14.67
C ARG A 451 -32.24 -27.15 14.33
N ALA A 452 -32.62 -27.08 13.06
CA ALA A 452 -33.64 -26.17 12.56
C ALA A 452 -34.97 -26.92 12.39
N ARG A 453 -36.05 -26.34 12.92
CA ARG A 453 -37.42 -26.82 12.75
C ARG A 453 -38.26 -25.71 12.12
N THR A 454 -39.14 -26.08 11.19
CA THR A 454 -40.16 -25.19 10.65
C THR A 454 -41.53 -25.62 11.17
N LYS A 455 -42.42 -24.66 11.43
CA LYS A 455 -43.82 -24.94 11.84
C LYS A 455 -44.63 -25.75 10.82
N SER A 456 -44.12 -25.93 9.60
CA SER A 456 -44.76 -26.72 8.53
C SER A 456 -44.35 -28.19 8.50
N ALA A 457 -43.62 -28.69 9.50
CA ALA A 457 -43.19 -30.07 9.63
C ALA A 457 -43.76 -30.72 10.90
N GLU A 458 -45.08 -30.68 11.02
CA GLU A 458 -45.90 -31.68 11.73
C GLU A 458 -46.88 -32.32 10.74
#